data_AF-A0AAD6SXH2-F1
#
_entry.id   AF-A0AAD6SXH2-F1
#
_cell.length_a   1.000
_cell.length_b   1.000
_cell.length_c   1.000
_cell.angle_alpha   90.00
_cell.angle_beta   90.00
_cell.angle_gamma   90.00
#
_symmetry.space_group_name_H-M   'P 1'
#
loop_
_entity.id
_entity.type
_entity.pdbx_description
1 polymer ?
#
loop_
_entity_poly.entity_id
_entity_poly.type
_entity_poly.pdbx_seq_one_letter_code
_entity_poly.pdbx_strand_id
1 'polypeptide(L)'
;MNRESTSHIRLSETDREPETPQLHLSLGASSTLSTTLPFQIQITISRAADGHDRPCTFEWSPTIHGFSSSGFVLLHHTVDGGVKIVQVDHTTGTCWQPYTRLLKLPEEDDPLVVNGHSQFLWECGPGDKKTFVASLPERYHKILVPGEKYELLWPGREVSRWEWGAVRDLMNQELWTRSAEETRLVLPGGPSISLVAKAEPIPWPMRAEQEVKVGFTMANMAEHSWRLGQQKKQQDHQRRSLTPPIDASERTPGAPLLRVTLGCPPILTRGQNFDVTAKVTYDGVSDNSSLPARPIILHKYTLDCEGQQLYRRDANRNNWEKCDFPAGTTGFMIVDDPDVAVQVAKHEDFVSLAPGESWSTTHMLENQSWTELPSESATGDAFRFRFMGTTVDWWDWGSAEEHVDTVVKVPCFIKSNVVDPRDNDGRPRLVVPGSEFVEFRLV
;
A
#
# COMPACT_ATOMS: atom_id res chain seq x y z
N MET A 1 -21.24 -24.97 -12.75
CA MET A 1 -22.49 -24.26 -12.37
C MET A 1 -23.54 -25.30 -11.98
N ASN A 2 -24.31 -25.07 -10.91
CA ASN A 2 -25.37 -26.00 -10.48
C ASN A 2 -26.61 -25.87 -11.39
N ARG A 3 -27.36 -26.96 -11.58
CA ARG A 3 -28.58 -27.01 -12.43
C ARG A 3 -29.70 -26.11 -11.90
N GLU A 4 -29.70 -25.82 -10.60
CA GLU A 4 -30.63 -24.85 -10.00
C GLU A 4 -30.23 -23.40 -10.31
N SER A 5 -28.93 -23.08 -10.28
CA SER A 5 -28.42 -21.74 -10.63
C SER A 5 -28.72 -21.37 -12.09
N THR A 6 -28.70 -22.35 -13.02
CA THR A 6 -29.06 -22.13 -14.43
C THR A 6 -30.51 -21.69 -14.63
N SER A 7 -31.42 -21.98 -13.70
CA SER A 7 -32.84 -21.55 -13.80
C SER A 7 -33.04 -20.03 -13.65
N HIS A 8 -32.01 -19.32 -13.20
CA HIS A 8 -32.02 -17.88 -13.01
C HIS A 8 -31.39 -17.11 -14.19
N ILE A 9 -30.95 -17.82 -15.25
CA ILE A 9 -30.53 -17.21 -16.51
C ILE A 9 -31.78 -16.70 -17.24
N ARG A 10 -31.77 -15.41 -17.58
CA ARG A 10 -32.83 -14.72 -18.32
C ARG A 10 -32.53 -14.65 -19.81
N LEU A 11 -31.29 -14.32 -20.16
CA LEU A 11 -30.82 -14.28 -21.54
C LEU A 11 -29.52 -15.09 -21.65
N SER A 12 -29.38 -15.83 -22.72
CA SER A 12 -28.30 -16.77 -22.98
C SER A 12 -27.69 -16.51 -24.36
N GLU A 13 -26.73 -17.33 -24.77
CA GLU A 13 -26.11 -17.21 -26.09
C GLU A 13 -27.11 -17.46 -27.23
N THR A 14 -28.18 -18.22 -26.99
CA THR A 14 -29.21 -18.50 -28.01
C THR A 14 -30.14 -17.33 -28.28
N ASP A 15 -30.14 -16.33 -27.39
CA ASP A 15 -30.97 -15.13 -27.53
C ASP A 15 -30.29 -14.02 -28.36
N ARG A 16 -29.08 -14.29 -28.87
CA ARG A 16 -28.31 -13.35 -29.69
C ARG A 16 -28.89 -13.24 -31.10
N GLU A 17 -28.90 -12.03 -31.62
CA GLU A 17 -29.22 -11.78 -33.02
C GLU A 17 -27.96 -11.90 -33.89
N PRO A 18 -28.03 -12.54 -35.08
CA PRO A 18 -26.85 -12.79 -35.92
C PRO A 18 -26.05 -11.55 -36.33
N GLU A 19 -26.71 -10.41 -36.50
CA GLU A 19 -26.11 -9.14 -36.95
C GLU A 19 -25.57 -8.28 -35.79
N THR A 20 -25.52 -8.84 -34.57
CA THR A 20 -25.06 -8.12 -33.38
C THR A 20 -23.69 -8.59 -32.90
N PRO A 21 -22.92 -7.69 -32.26
CA PRO A 21 -21.66 -8.06 -31.62
C PRO A 21 -21.83 -9.23 -30.63
N GLN A 22 -20.97 -10.25 -30.72
CA GLN A 22 -21.04 -11.39 -29.80
C GLN A 22 -20.23 -11.09 -28.52
N LEU A 23 -20.89 -10.45 -27.55
CA LEU A 23 -20.29 -10.11 -26.26
C LEU A 23 -20.38 -11.25 -25.23
N HIS A 24 -19.31 -11.48 -24.49
CA HIS A 24 -19.25 -12.43 -23.37
C HIS A 24 -18.78 -11.72 -22.10
N LEU A 25 -19.41 -12.03 -20.98
CA LEU A 25 -19.00 -11.57 -19.66
C LEU A 25 -18.27 -12.69 -18.92
N SER A 26 -17.25 -12.34 -18.14
CA SER A 26 -16.61 -13.24 -17.18
C SER A 26 -16.35 -12.51 -15.87
N LEU A 27 -16.38 -13.27 -14.78
CA LEU A 27 -16.24 -12.77 -13.42
C LEU A 27 -15.06 -13.45 -12.73
N GLY A 28 -14.31 -12.67 -11.96
CA GLY A 28 -13.25 -13.17 -11.08
C GLY A 28 -13.29 -12.45 -9.74
N ALA A 29 -13.20 -13.20 -8.64
CA ALA A 29 -13.11 -12.64 -7.30
C ALA A 29 -12.49 -13.66 -6.34
N SER A 30 -12.15 -13.21 -5.12
CA SER A 30 -11.79 -14.11 -4.03
C SER A 30 -12.98 -15.02 -3.67
N SER A 31 -12.70 -16.29 -3.37
CA SER A 31 -13.72 -17.24 -2.86
C SER A 31 -14.11 -16.98 -1.41
N THR A 32 -13.41 -16.07 -0.73
CA THR A 32 -13.73 -15.61 0.61
C THR A 32 -14.07 -14.13 0.58
N LEU A 33 -15.21 -13.77 1.17
CA LEU A 33 -15.66 -12.39 1.33
C LEU A 33 -15.70 -12.05 2.82
N SER A 34 -15.05 -10.96 3.20
CA SER A 34 -15.17 -10.41 4.56
C SER A 34 -16.38 -9.48 4.65
N THR A 35 -17.16 -9.60 5.72
CA THR A 35 -18.32 -8.72 5.93
C THR A 35 -17.92 -7.29 6.27
N THR A 36 -16.67 -7.05 6.70
CA THR A 36 -16.18 -5.71 7.12
C THR A 36 -15.05 -5.16 6.25
N LEU A 37 -14.57 -5.89 5.24
CA LEU A 37 -13.56 -5.41 4.29
C LEU A 37 -14.15 -5.18 2.89
N PRO A 38 -13.49 -4.38 2.04
CA PRO A 38 -13.92 -4.20 0.65
C PRO A 38 -13.80 -5.51 -0.11
N PHE A 39 -14.84 -5.89 -0.86
CA PHE A 39 -14.80 -7.02 -1.76
C PHE A 39 -14.76 -6.55 -3.22
N GLN A 40 -13.71 -6.94 -3.93
CA GLN A 40 -13.49 -6.56 -5.32
C GLN A 40 -13.89 -7.69 -6.27
N ILE A 41 -14.62 -7.33 -7.31
CA ILE A 41 -15.06 -8.21 -8.38
C ILE A 41 -14.43 -7.71 -9.68
N GLN A 42 -13.59 -8.54 -10.26
CA GLN A 42 -13.08 -8.33 -11.60
C GLN A 42 -14.16 -8.74 -12.60
N ILE A 43 -14.54 -7.82 -13.46
CA ILE A 43 -15.52 -8.03 -14.52
C ILE A 43 -14.76 -7.86 -15.84
N THR A 44 -14.90 -8.83 -16.74
CA THR A 44 -14.34 -8.74 -18.09
C THR A 44 -15.42 -8.94 -19.12
N ILE A 45 -15.58 -7.97 -20.01
CA ILE A 45 -16.45 -8.06 -21.19
C ILE A 45 -15.54 -8.24 -22.40
N SER A 46 -15.78 -9.29 -23.18
CA SER A 46 -15.01 -9.63 -24.37
C SER A 46 -15.93 -9.75 -25.57
N ARG A 47 -15.40 -9.54 -26.77
CA ARG A 47 -16.13 -9.73 -28.02
C ARG A 47 -15.49 -10.85 -28.83
N ALA A 48 -16.29 -11.78 -29.32
CA ALA A 48 -15.80 -12.86 -30.17
C ALA A 48 -15.41 -12.36 -31.58
N ALA A 49 -14.73 -13.20 -32.35
CA ALA A 49 -14.56 -12.98 -33.80
C ALA A 49 -15.87 -13.38 -34.51
N ASP A 50 -16.83 -12.46 -34.50
CA ASP A 50 -18.22 -12.67 -34.93
C ASP A 50 -18.47 -12.41 -36.42
N GLY A 51 -17.40 -12.30 -37.22
CA GLY A 51 -17.50 -12.06 -38.67
C GLY A 51 -17.67 -10.59 -39.06
N HIS A 52 -17.76 -9.66 -38.08
CA HIS A 52 -17.80 -8.23 -38.34
C HIS A 52 -16.48 -7.56 -37.94
N ASP A 53 -15.77 -6.95 -38.89
CA ASP A 53 -14.46 -6.31 -38.60
C ASP A 53 -14.56 -4.96 -37.88
N ARG A 54 -15.75 -4.33 -37.88
CA ARG A 54 -15.97 -3.03 -37.24
C ARG A 54 -15.91 -3.17 -35.71
N PRO A 55 -15.30 -2.24 -34.96
CA PRO A 55 -15.43 -2.21 -33.51
C PRO A 55 -16.87 -1.93 -33.08
N CYS A 56 -17.21 -2.35 -31.85
CA CYS A 56 -18.50 -2.07 -31.21
C CYS A 56 -18.27 -1.13 -30.04
N THR A 57 -19.00 -0.02 -30.00
CA THR A 57 -19.06 0.88 -28.84
C THR A 57 -20.34 0.62 -28.06
N PHE A 58 -20.25 0.45 -26.75
CA PHE A 58 -21.41 0.16 -25.89
C PHE A 58 -21.25 0.69 -24.47
N GLU A 59 -22.37 1.07 -23.84
CA GLU A 59 -22.40 1.49 -22.45
C GLU A 59 -22.60 0.28 -21.53
N TRP A 60 -21.71 0.09 -20.56
CA TRP A 60 -21.93 -0.89 -19.50
C TRP A 60 -21.25 -0.48 -18.20
N SER A 61 -22.02 -0.40 -17.12
CA SER A 61 -21.54 0.01 -15.81
C SER A 61 -21.91 -1.02 -14.74
N PRO A 62 -20.97 -1.41 -13.85
CA PRO A 62 -21.29 -2.24 -12.71
C PRO A 62 -22.41 -1.65 -11.84
N THR A 63 -22.46 -0.32 -11.69
CA THR A 63 -23.44 0.34 -10.79
C THR A 63 -24.84 0.37 -11.40
N ILE A 64 -24.92 0.66 -12.71
CA ILE A 64 -26.20 0.85 -13.42
C ILE A 64 -26.74 -0.47 -13.97
N HIS A 65 -25.88 -1.29 -14.54
CA HIS A 65 -26.24 -2.53 -15.23
C HIS A 65 -25.98 -3.76 -14.37
N GLY A 66 -24.86 -3.77 -13.65
CA GLY A 66 -24.46 -4.89 -12.79
C GLY A 66 -25.28 -5.00 -11.50
N PHE A 67 -25.38 -3.94 -10.70
CA PHE A 67 -25.95 -4.00 -9.35
C PHE A 67 -27.32 -3.31 -9.24
N SER A 68 -28.02 -3.10 -10.36
CA SER A 68 -29.43 -2.68 -10.36
C SER A 68 -30.37 -3.85 -10.09
N SER A 69 -31.67 -3.58 -9.95
CA SER A 69 -32.70 -4.59 -9.69
C SER A 69 -32.84 -5.65 -10.77
N SER A 70 -32.32 -5.39 -11.98
CA SER A 70 -32.34 -6.33 -13.10
C SER A 70 -30.96 -6.93 -13.42
N GLY A 71 -29.92 -6.56 -12.66
CA GLY A 71 -28.55 -7.04 -12.84
C GLY A 71 -28.25 -8.36 -12.10
N PHE A 72 -27.09 -8.42 -11.43
CA PHE A 72 -26.61 -9.56 -10.67
C PHE A 72 -27.62 -10.07 -9.66
N VAL A 73 -27.80 -11.38 -9.68
CA VAL A 73 -28.64 -12.12 -8.72
C VAL A 73 -27.74 -12.71 -7.64
N LEU A 74 -28.07 -12.46 -6.38
CA LEU A 74 -27.41 -13.11 -5.25
C LEU A 74 -28.19 -14.38 -4.88
N LEU A 75 -27.46 -15.50 -4.84
CA LEU A 75 -27.98 -16.83 -4.55
C LEU A 75 -27.33 -17.34 -3.26
N HIS A 76 -28.13 -17.87 -2.33
CA HIS A 76 -27.67 -18.51 -1.11
C HIS A 76 -27.73 -20.03 -1.27
N HIS A 77 -26.60 -20.70 -1.03
CA HIS A 77 -26.53 -22.16 -0.97
C HIS A 77 -26.95 -22.64 0.42
N THR A 78 -28.05 -23.38 0.44
CA THR A 78 -28.59 -23.98 1.65
C THR A 78 -27.83 -25.25 2.05
N VAL A 79 -27.92 -25.63 3.32
CA VAL A 79 -27.20 -26.78 3.90
C VAL A 79 -27.63 -28.11 3.27
N ASP A 80 -28.87 -28.20 2.80
CA ASP A 80 -29.45 -29.32 2.07
C ASP A 80 -29.04 -29.36 0.58
N GLY A 81 -28.17 -28.44 0.14
CA GLY A 81 -27.62 -28.41 -1.22
C GLY A 81 -28.47 -27.64 -2.24
N GLY A 82 -29.62 -27.11 -1.82
CA GLY A 82 -30.48 -26.26 -2.65
C GLY A 82 -29.97 -24.83 -2.77
N VAL A 83 -30.52 -24.09 -3.73
CA VAL A 83 -30.20 -22.68 -3.98
C VAL A 83 -31.43 -21.78 -3.80
N LYS A 84 -31.30 -20.68 -3.05
CA LYS A 84 -32.37 -19.69 -2.82
C LYS A 84 -31.93 -18.30 -3.26
N ILE A 85 -32.80 -17.58 -3.98
CA ILE A 85 -32.55 -16.16 -4.30
C ILE A 85 -32.62 -15.33 -3.01
N VAL A 86 -31.62 -14.49 -2.79
CA VAL A 86 -31.62 -13.50 -1.72
C VAL A 86 -32.19 -12.19 -2.25
N GLN A 87 -33.20 -11.65 -1.58
CA GLN A 87 -33.78 -10.37 -1.94
C GLN A 87 -32.86 -9.23 -1.51
N VAL A 88 -32.40 -8.43 -2.46
CA VAL A 88 -31.57 -7.25 -2.23
C VAL A 88 -32.43 -6.01 -2.40
N ASP A 89 -32.41 -5.11 -1.43
CA ASP A 89 -33.13 -3.84 -1.55
C ASP A 89 -32.36 -2.86 -2.46
N HIS A 90 -32.92 -2.59 -3.63
CA HIS A 90 -32.39 -1.64 -4.61
C HIS A 90 -33.02 -0.23 -4.50
N THR A 91 -33.97 -0.02 -3.58
CA THR A 91 -34.77 1.21 -3.46
C THR A 91 -34.23 2.20 -2.42
N THR A 92 -33.56 1.72 -1.37
CA THR A 92 -33.15 2.51 -0.20
C THR A 92 -31.67 2.91 -0.17
N GLY A 93 -30.91 2.65 -1.24
CA GLY A 93 -29.46 2.81 -1.25
C GLY A 93 -28.95 4.26 -1.26
N THR A 94 -28.74 4.85 -0.08
CA THR A 94 -27.87 6.04 0.11
C THR A 94 -26.40 5.60 0.19
N CYS A 95 -25.78 5.38 -0.95
CA CYS A 95 -24.33 5.45 -1.11
C CYS A 95 -23.81 6.83 -0.65
N TRP A 96 -23.09 6.84 0.46
CA TRP A 96 -22.43 8.03 1.02
C TRP A 96 -21.14 8.37 0.25
N GLN A 97 -21.24 8.49 -1.07
CA GLN A 97 -20.25 9.17 -1.88
C GLN A 97 -20.99 10.27 -2.64
N PRO A 98 -20.50 11.52 -2.63
CA PRO A 98 -21.03 12.58 -3.50
C PRO A 98 -21.00 12.20 -4.99
N TYR A 99 -20.19 11.19 -5.37
CA TYR A 99 -19.97 10.74 -6.75
C TYR A 99 -20.59 9.39 -7.13
N THR A 100 -21.17 8.63 -6.19
CA THR A 100 -21.85 7.38 -6.53
C THR A 100 -23.22 7.26 -5.91
N ARG A 101 -23.96 8.38 -5.71
CA ARG A 101 -25.45 8.36 -5.79
C ARG A 101 -25.76 7.34 -6.87
N LEU A 102 -26.52 6.26 -6.60
CA LEU A 102 -27.05 5.39 -7.66
C LEU A 102 -27.43 6.37 -8.74
N LEU A 103 -26.63 6.45 -9.82
CA LEU A 103 -26.76 7.54 -10.76
C LEU A 103 -28.21 7.36 -11.16
N LYS A 104 -29.06 8.34 -10.79
CA LYS A 104 -30.36 8.39 -11.43
C LYS A 104 -29.92 8.40 -12.88
N LEU A 105 -30.25 7.32 -13.58
CA LEU A 105 -30.11 7.31 -15.01
C LEU A 105 -30.64 8.69 -15.44
N PRO A 106 -29.91 9.44 -16.29
CA PRO A 106 -30.61 10.39 -17.16
C PRO A 106 -31.89 9.67 -17.57
N GLU A 107 -33.05 10.33 -17.46
CA GLU A 107 -34.34 9.69 -17.77
C GLU A 107 -34.14 8.79 -19.00
N GLU A 108 -34.68 7.56 -19.04
CA GLU A 108 -34.27 6.54 -20.05
C GLU A 108 -34.30 7.06 -21.51
N ASP A 109 -34.97 8.19 -21.71
CA ASP A 109 -35.15 9.02 -22.88
C ASP A 109 -34.01 10.04 -23.20
N ASP A 110 -33.04 10.31 -22.33
CA ASP A 110 -31.93 11.27 -22.60
C ASP A 110 -30.75 10.58 -23.33
N PRO A 111 -30.27 11.11 -24.47
CA PRO A 111 -29.16 10.50 -25.21
C PRO A 111 -27.83 10.61 -24.48
N LEU A 112 -26.99 9.58 -24.60
CA LEU A 112 -25.58 9.67 -24.19
C LEU A 112 -24.77 10.30 -25.31
N VAL A 113 -24.29 11.53 -25.11
CA VAL A 113 -23.33 12.15 -26.03
C VAL A 113 -21.97 11.49 -25.87
N VAL A 114 -21.50 10.86 -26.95
CA VAL A 114 -20.19 10.21 -26.99
C VAL A 114 -19.10 11.27 -26.89
N ASN A 115 -18.33 11.21 -25.81
CA ASN A 115 -17.13 12.00 -25.65
C ASN A 115 -15.99 11.11 -25.13
N GLY A 116 -14.75 11.53 -25.31
CA GLY A 116 -13.56 10.76 -24.90
C GLY A 116 -13.43 10.55 -23.37
N HIS A 117 -14.35 11.07 -22.57
CA HIS A 117 -14.37 10.99 -21.11
C HIS A 117 -15.65 10.33 -20.57
N SER A 118 -16.52 9.79 -21.42
CA SER A 118 -17.76 9.13 -21.00
C SER A 118 -17.42 7.92 -20.14
N GLN A 119 -17.67 8.02 -18.83
CA GLN A 119 -17.47 6.92 -17.90
C GLN A 119 -18.34 5.73 -18.33
N PHE A 120 -17.77 4.52 -18.32
CA PHE A 120 -18.47 3.27 -18.66
C PHE A 120 -18.88 3.10 -20.13
N LEU A 121 -18.40 3.94 -21.03
CA LEU A 121 -18.46 3.71 -22.47
C LEU A 121 -17.26 2.88 -22.91
N TRP A 122 -17.51 1.73 -23.53
CA TRP A 122 -16.48 0.77 -23.90
C TRP A 122 -16.46 0.54 -25.41
N GLU A 123 -15.26 0.40 -25.96
CA GLU A 123 -15.03 0.02 -27.36
C GLU A 123 -14.39 -1.37 -27.42
N CYS A 124 -14.98 -2.31 -28.15
CA CYS A 124 -14.41 -3.64 -28.38
C CYS A 124 -14.33 -3.97 -29.88
N GLY A 125 -13.12 -4.18 -30.38
CA GLY A 125 -12.87 -4.84 -31.66
C GLY A 125 -13.11 -6.37 -31.58
N PRO A 126 -13.05 -7.07 -32.72
CA PRO A 126 -13.14 -8.53 -32.76
C PRO A 126 -11.99 -9.18 -31.97
N GLY A 127 -12.30 -10.04 -31.00
CA GLY A 127 -11.31 -10.67 -30.13
C GLY A 127 -10.82 -9.81 -28.97
N ASP A 128 -11.25 -8.54 -28.88
CA ASP A 128 -10.88 -7.65 -27.78
C ASP A 128 -11.60 -8.00 -26.48
N LYS A 129 -11.01 -7.52 -25.38
CA LYS A 129 -11.61 -7.58 -24.04
C LYS A 129 -11.33 -6.32 -23.24
N LYS A 130 -12.28 -5.96 -22.38
CA LYS A 130 -12.15 -4.90 -21.37
C LYS A 130 -12.34 -5.50 -19.99
N THR A 131 -11.38 -5.22 -19.12
CA THR A 131 -11.38 -5.69 -17.73
C THR A 131 -11.35 -4.49 -16.81
N PHE A 132 -12.23 -4.50 -15.81
CA PHE A 132 -12.29 -3.48 -14.78
C PHE A 132 -12.74 -4.12 -13.46
N VAL A 133 -12.55 -3.38 -12.36
CA VAL A 133 -12.86 -3.85 -11.01
C VAL A 133 -14.04 -3.04 -10.46
N ALA A 134 -15.00 -3.76 -9.87
CA ALA A 134 -16.10 -3.17 -9.13
C ALA A 134 -16.07 -3.62 -7.67
N SER A 135 -16.42 -2.72 -6.75
CA SER A 135 -16.64 -3.10 -5.36
C SER A 135 -18.05 -3.64 -5.17
N LEU A 136 -18.20 -4.70 -4.37
CA LEU A 136 -19.51 -5.19 -3.97
C LEU A 136 -20.22 -4.10 -3.14
N PRO A 137 -21.45 -3.69 -3.51
CA PRO A 137 -22.13 -2.63 -2.78
C PRO A 137 -22.53 -3.03 -1.36
N GLU A 138 -22.62 -2.05 -0.46
CA GLU A 138 -23.03 -2.22 0.95
C GLU A 138 -24.32 -3.04 1.12
N ARG A 139 -25.34 -2.81 0.27
CA ARG A 139 -26.61 -3.55 0.32
C ARG A 139 -26.45 -5.06 0.15
N TYR A 140 -25.43 -5.48 -0.62
CA TYR A 140 -25.09 -6.89 -0.75
C TYR A 140 -24.26 -7.36 0.45
N HIS A 141 -23.38 -6.53 1.02
CA HIS A 141 -22.62 -6.91 2.21
C HIS A 141 -23.51 -7.16 3.43
N LYS A 142 -24.48 -6.27 3.71
CA LYS A 142 -25.28 -6.28 4.94
C LYS A 142 -26.20 -7.50 5.10
N ILE A 143 -26.52 -8.18 4.01
CA ILE A 143 -27.41 -9.35 4.00
C ILE A 143 -26.64 -10.68 4.10
N LEU A 144 -25.30 -10.66 4.04
CA LEU A 144 -24.49 -11.86 4.11
C LEU A 144 -24.28 -12.29 5.57
N VAL A 145 -24.42 -13.58 5.82
CA VAL A 145 -24.20 -14.19 7.12
C VAL A 145 -22.82 -14.88 7.13
N PRO A 146 -21.92 -14.55 8.09
CA PRO A 146 -20.65 -15.24 8.22
C PRO A 146 -20.79 -16.77 8.33
N GLY A 147 -19.98 -17.50 7.58
CA GLY A 147 -20.00 -18.96 7.49
C GLY A 147 -20.87 -19.51 6.35
N GLU A 148 -21.78 -18.71 5.80
CA GLU A 148 -22.66 -19.14 4.71
C GLU A 148 -22.01 -18.96 3.32
N LYS A 149 -22.49 -19.76 2.36
CA LYS A 149 -21.98 -19.79 0.98
C LYS A 149 -22.97 -19.16 0.03
N TYR A 150 -22.51 -18.23 -0.79
CA TYR A 150 -23.31 -17.51 -1.77
C TYR A 150 -22.71 -17.62 -3.17
N GLU A 151 -23.54 -17.37 -4.18
CA GLU A 151 -23.18 -17.24 -5.58
C GLU A 151 -23.72 -15.91 -6.12
N LEU A 152 -22.86 -15.10 -6.72
CA LEU A 152 -23.26 -13.91 -7.45
C LEU A 152 -23.30 -14.26 -8.94
N LEU A 153 -24.50 -14.32 -9.51
CA LEU A 153 -24.75 -14.76 -10.88
C LEU A 153 -25.13 -13.58 -11.77
N TRP A 154 -24.51 -13.50 -12.95
CA TRP A 154 -25.02 -12.66 -14.04
C TRP A 154 -26.16 -13.40 -14.77
N PRO A 155 -27.41 -12.92 -14.71
CA PRO A 155 -28.53 -13.62 -15.34
C PRO A 155 -28.61 -13.40 -16.86
N GLY A 156 -27.82 -12.49 -17.41
CA GLY A 156 -27.94 -12.08 -18.81
C GLY A 156 -28.89 -10.89 -18.97
N ARG A 157 -28.49 -9.92 -19.79
CA ARG A 157 -29.26 -8.70 -20.05
C ARG A 157 -28.95 -8.14 -21.43
N GLU A 158 -29.90 -7.40 -21.97
CA GLU A 158 -29.67 -6.54 -23.12
C GLU A 158 -28.79 -5.35 -22.75
N VAL A 159 -27.93 -4.97 -23.70
CA VAL A 159 -27.14 -3.75 -23.69
C VAL A 159 -27.91 -2.74 -24.52
N SER A 160 -28.59 -1.80 -23.87
CA SER A 160 -29.55 -0.91 -24.52
C SER A 160 -28.90 0.22 -25.31
N ARG A 161 -27.68 0.62 -24.96
CA ARG A 161 -26.94 1.70 -25.63
C ARG A 161 -25.67 1.16 -26.26
N TRP A 162 -25.71 1.01 -27.58
CA TRP A 162 -24.58 0.52 -28.37
C TRP A 162 -24.70 0.95 -29.83
N GLU A 163 -23.55 1.02 -30.51
CA GLU A 163 -23.45 1.26 -31.95
C GLU A 163 -22.16 0.64 -32.52
N TRP A 164 -22.20 0.29 -33.80
CA TRP A 164 -21.02 -0.09 -34.55
C TRP A 164 -20.14 1.13 -34.83
N GLY A 165 -18.85 1.05 -34.50
CA GLY A 165 -17.88 2.12 -34.70
C GLY A 165 -16.96 2.29 -33.50
N ALA A 166 -15.82 2.94 -33.74
CA ALA A 166 -14.92 3.30 -32.66
C ALA A 166 -15.46 4.55 -31.95
N VAL A 167 -15.12 4.72 -30.67
CA VAL A 167 -15.47 5.92 -29.88
C VAL A 167 -15.02 7.19 -30.58
N ARG A 168 -13.87 7.14 -31.28
CA ARG A 168 -13.37 8.28 -32.06
C ARG A 168 -14.30 8.65 -33.22
N ASP A 169 -14.87 7.67 -33.90
CA ASP A 169 -15.73 7.87 -35.06
C ASP A 169 -17.13 8.35 -34.64
N LEU A 170 -17.55 7.96 -33.43
CA LEU A 170 -18.81 8.34 -32.82
C LEU A 170 -18.73 9.64 -32.01
N MET A 171 -17.57 10.32 -31.93
CA MET A 171 -17.42 11.53 -31.11
C MET A 171 -18.46 12.60 -31.45
N ASN A 172 -19.05 13.17 -30.41
CA ASN A 172 -20.13 14.16 -30.45
C ASN A 172 -21.44 13.66 -31.06
N GLN A 173 -21.56 12.35 -31.33
CA GLN A 173 -22.84 11.74 -31.70
C GLN A 173 -23.63 11.34 -30.45
N GLU A 174 -24.93 11.24 -30.60
CA GLU A 174 -25.87 10.83 -29.55
C GLU A 174 -26.15 9.33 -29.65
N LEU A 175 -25.82 8.59 -28.58
CA LEU A 175 -26.22 7.20 -28.40
C LEU A 175 -27.55 7.15 -27.64
N TRP A 176 -28.59 6.80 -28.36
CA TRP A 176 -29.93 6.63 -27.81
C TRP A 176 -30.12 5.23 -27.22
N THR A 177 -31.00 5.13 -26.23
CA THR A 177 -31.49 3.85 -25.72
C THR A 177 -32.28 3.17 -26.84
N ARG A 178 -31.82 1.99 -27.28
CA ARG A 178 -32.53 1.24 -28.33
C ARG A 178 -33.88 0.74 -27.85
N SER A 179 -34.88 0.81 -28.73
CA SER A 179 -36.22 0.31 -28.42
C SER A 179 -36.27 -1.22 -28.53
N ALA A 180 -37.31 -1.83 -27.95
CA ALA A 180 -37.51 -3.29 -28.05
C ALA A 180 -37.77 -3.80 -29.48
N GLU A 181 -38.05 -2.89 -30.42
CA GLU A 181 -38.33 -3.19 -31.83
C GLU A 181 -37.05 -3.11 -32.70
N GLU A 182 -35.96 -2.58 -32.14
CA GLU A 182 -34.65 -2.48 -32.79
C GLU A 182 -33.75 -3.70 -32.48
N THR A 183 -32.64 -3.81 -33.20
CA THR A 183 -31.67 -4.93 -33.05
C THR A 183 -31.12 -5.03 -31.62
N ARG A 184 -31.34 -6.18 -30.97
CA ARG A 184 -31.02 -6.39 -29.54
C ARG A 184 -29.61 -6.93 -29.33
N LEU A 185 -28.74 -6.14 -28.73
CA LEU A 185 -27.42 -6.61 -28.29
C LEU A 185 -27.54 -7.31 -26.94
N VAL A 186 -27.29 -8.62 -26.91
CA VAL A 186 -27.38 -9.44 -25.70
C VAL A 186 -26.00 -9.64 -25.08
N LEU A 187 -25.90 -9.40 -23.77
CA LEU A 187 -24.79 -9.84 -22.93
C LEU A 187 -25.24 -11.09 -22.15
N PRO A 188 -24.89 -12.32 -22.59
CA PRO A 188 -25.46 -13.56 -22.06
C PRO A 188 -25.14 -13.80 -20.58
N GLY A 189 -26.09 -14.46 -19.92
CA GLY A 189 -26.02 -14.92 -18.54
C GLY A 189 -25.25 -16.23 -18.38
N GLY A 190 -25.00 -16.60 -17.13
CA GLY A 190 -24.26 -17.80 -16.75
C GLY A 190 -22.94 -17.55 -16.01
N PRO A 191 -22.18 -16.47 -16.27
CA PRO A 191 -21.01 -16.17 -15.45
C PRO A 191 -21.39 -15.95 -13.99
N SER A 192 -20.69 -16.62 -13.07
CA SER A 192 -20.92 -16.49 -11.64
C SER A 192 -19.63 -16.61 -10.82
N ILE A 193 -19.66 -16.08 -9.60
CA ILE A 193 -18.62 -16.29 -8.59
C ILE A 193 -19.24 -16.90 -7.34
N SER A 194 -18.58 -17.92 -6.78
CA SER A 194 -18.96 -18.49 -5.49
C SER A 194 -18.09 -17.91 -4.38
N LEU A 195 -18.71 -17.49 -3.29
CA LEU A 195 -18.04 -16.88 -2.15
C LEU A 195 -18.57 -17.42 -0.82
N VAL A 196 -17.71 -17.48 0.18
CA VAL A 196 -18.08 -17.76 1.57
C VAL A 196 -17.90 -16.48 2.37
N ALA A 197 -18.97 -16.02 3.02
CA ALA A 197 -18.91 -14.84 3.87
C ALA A 197 -18.18 -15.17 5.17
N LYS A 198 -17.34 -14.26 5.66
CA LYS A 198 -16.58 -14.42 6.90
C LYS A 198 -16.58 -13.13 7.71
N ALA A 199 -16.58 -13.29 9.01
CA ALA A 199 -16.23 -12.21 9.92
C ALA A 199 -14.70 -12.20 10.12
N GLU A 200 -14.15 -11.01 10.28
CA GLU A 200 -12.75 -10.89 10.69
C GLU A 200 -12.57 -11.42 12.12
N PRO A 201 -11.50 -12.20 12.41
CA PRO A 201 -11.31 -12.82 13.71
C PRO A 201 -11.08 -11.80 14.83
N ILE A 202 -10.46 -10.67 14.49
CA ILE A 202 -10.22 -9.55 15.40
C ILE A 202 -10.97 -8.34 14.83
N PRO A 203 -12.06 -7.88 15.45
CA PRO A 203 -12.76 -6.67 15.02
C PRO A 203 -11.84 -5.45 15.12
N TRP A 204 -11.93 -4.53 14.16
CA TRP A 204 -11.20 -3.26 14.25
C TRP A 204 -11.85 -2.36 15.33
N PRO A 205 -11.11 -1.88 16.35
CA PRO A 205 -11.72 -1.18 17.49
C PRO A 205 -12.52 0.07 17.12
N MET A 206 -12.11 0.79 16.06
CA MET A 206 -12.78 2.02 15.62
C MET A 206 -13.93 1.76 14.65
N ARG A 207 -14.31 0.50 14.39
CA ARG A 207 -15.27 0.14 13.34
C ARG A 207 -16.59 0.89 13.48
N ALA A 208 -17.22 0.81 14.66
CA ALA A 208 -18.55 1.38 14.88
C ALA A 208 -18.55 2.91 14.75
N GLU A 209 -17.56 3.58 15.35
CA GLU A 209 -17.41 5.04 15.25
C GLU A 209 -17.17 5.49 13.80
N GLN A 210 -16.28 4.80 13.09
CA GLN A 210 -15.93 5.16 11.73
C GLN A 210 -17.11 4.95 10.77
N GLU A 211 -17.88 3.87 10.94
CA GLU A 211 -19.07 3.62 10.12
C GLU A 211 -20.14 4.70 10.32
N VAL A 212 -20.37 5.16 11.56
CA VAL A 212 -21.28 6.30 11.82
C VAL A 212 -20.77 7.57 11.16
N LYS A 213 -19.45 7.80 11.15
CA LYS A 213 -18.83 9.03 10.66
C LYS A 213 -18.78 9.13 9.13
N VAL A 214 -18.39 8.06 8.45
CA VAL A 214 -18.08 8.09 7.00
C VAL A 214 -18.88 7.07 6.17
N GLY A 215 -19.76 6.30 6.82
CA GLY A 215 -20.55 5.25 6.18
C GLY A 215 -19.79 3.92 6.00
N PHE A 216 -20.54 2.87 5.71
CA PHE A 216 -20.05 1.48 5.67
C PHE A 216 -18.90 1.28 4.68
N THR A 217 -19.03 1.80 3.46
CA THR A 217 -18.02 1.58 2.40
C THR A 217 -16.67 2.19 2.78
N MET A 218 -16.67 3.43 3.28
CA MET A 218 -15.44 4.10 3.70
C MET A 218 -14.86 3.49 4.99
N ALA A 219 -15.71 3.00 5.89
CA ALA A 219 -15.27 2.24 7.05
C ALA A 219 -14.60 0.91 6.65
N ASN A 220 -15.10 0.20 5.63
CA ASN A 220 -14.44 -1.00 5.09
C ASN A 220 -13.04 -0.67 4.54
N MET A 221 -12.91 0.41 3.78
CA MET A 221 -11.60 0.85 3.26
C MET A 221 -10.64 1.21 4.39
N ALA A 222 -11.11 1.92 5.41
CA ALA A 222 -10.29 2.30 6.56
C ALA A 222 -9.82 1.08 7.36
N GLU A 223 -10.70 0.09 7.57
CA GLU A 223 -10.34 -1.17 8.23
C GLU A 223 -9.29 -1.95 7.43
N HIS A 224 -9.46 -2.05 6.11
CA HIS A 224 -8.48 -2.70 5.23
C HIS A 224 -7.10 -2.05 5.35
N SER A 225 -7.02 -0.71 5.28
CA SER A 225 -5.78 0.04 5.47
C SER A 225 -5.16 -0.21 6.85
N TRP A 226 -5.98 -0.25 7.91
CA TRP A 226 -5.49 -0.56 9.26
C TRP A 226 -4.89 -1.98 9.32
N ARG A 227 -5.55 -2.99 8.75
CA ARG A 227 -5.04 -4.38 8.72
C ARG A 227 -3.72 -4.49 7.95
N LEU A 228 -3.60 -3.84 6.80
CA LEU A 228 -2.34 -3.76 6.06
C LEU A 228 -1.23 -3.11 6.90
N GLY A 229 -1.56 -2.05 7.64
CA GLY A 229 -0.65 -1.42 8.59
C GLY A 229 -0.19 -2.37 9.70
N GLN A 230 -1.09 -3.19 10.26
CA GLN A 230 -0.73 -4.19 11.26
C GLN A 230 0.18 -5.29 10.67
N GLN A 231 -0.13 -5.77 9.47
CA GLN A 231 0.69 -6.79 8.80
C GLN A 231 2.09 -6.26 8.49
N LYS A 232 2.19 -5.01 8.02
CA LYS A 232 3.49 -4.35 7.79
C LYS A 232 4.27 -4.21 9.10
N LYS A 233 3.62 -3.73 10.18
CA LYS A 233 4.25 -3.67 11.52
C LYS A 233 4.75 -5.03 11.98
N GLN A 234 3.98 -6.09 11.80
CA GLN A 234 4.40 -7.45 12.15
C GLN A 234 5.58 -7.94 11.31
N GLN A 235 5.58 -7.67 10.00
CA GLN A 235 6.70 -8.01 9.11
C GLN A 235 7.96 -7.22 9.46
N ASP A 236 7.82 -5.92 9.73
CA ASP A 236 8.92 -5.06 10.16
C ASP A 236 9.46 -5.49 11.53
N HIS A 237 8.58 -5.85 12.47
CA HIS A 237 8.95 -6.41 13.76
C HIS A 237 9.72 -7.73 13.59
N GLN A 238 9.24 -8.65 12.73
CA GLN A 238 9.93 -9.91 12.44
C GLN A 238 11.29 -9.72 11.77
N ARG A 239 11.40 -8.80 10.80
CA ARG A 239 12.70 -8.47 10.16
C ARG A 239 13.68 -7.88 11.16
N ARG A 240 13.20 -7.00 12.04
CA ARG A 240 14.04 -6.29 13.00
C ARG A 240 14.31 -7.12 14.27
N SER A 241 13.52 -8.13 14.61
CA SER A 241 13.73 -8.99 15.79
C SER A 241 14.80 -10.06 15.60
N LEU A 242 15.18 -10.37 14.35
CA LEU A 242 16.10 -11.47 14.03
C LEU A 242 17.52 -11.03 13.63
N THR A 243 17.76 -9.74 13.45
CA THR A 243 19.09 -9.27 12.99
C THR A 243 19.97 -8.99 14.22
N PRO A 244 21.02 -9.79 14.49
CA PRO A 244 22.01 -9.44 15.50
C PRO A 244 22.70 -8.12 15.11
N PRO A 245 23.29 -7.38 16.07
CA PRO A 245 24.14 -6.24 15.74
C PRO A 245 25.27 -6.68 14.80
N ILE A 246 25.68 -5.79 13.90
CA ILE A 246 26.81 -6.01 12.99
C ILE A 246 28.06 -6.26 13.82
N ASP A 247 28.77 -7.34 13.51
CA ASP A 247 29.97 -7.75 14.22
C ASP A 247 31.21 -7.03 13.67
N ALA A 248 32.20 -6.78 14.54
CA ALA A 248 33.45 -6.15 14.13
C ALA A 248 34.23 -6.96 13.07
N SER A 249 34.00 -8.27 12.99
CA SER A 249 34.56 -9.15 11.96
C SER A 249 33.99 -8.93 10.55
N GLU A 250 32.85 -8.24 10.42
CA GLU A 250 32.26 -7.89 9.10
C GLU A 250 32.94 -6.70 8.42
N ARG A 251 33.96 -6.10 9.08
CA ARG A 251 34.74 -5.01 8.51
C ARG A 251 35.50 -5.43 7.26
N THR A 252 35.51 -4.55 6.26
CA THR A 252 36.24 -4.80 5.01
C THR A 252 37.70 -4.37 5.17
N PRO A 253 38.68 -5.25 4.86
CA PRO A 253 40.09 -4.86 4.85
C PRO A 253 40.37 -3.65 3.96
N GLY A 254 41.18 -2.72 4.45
CA GLY A 254 41.51 -1.48 3.73
C GLY A 254 40.46 -0.38 3.83
N ALA A 255 39.32 -0.61 4.49
CA ALA A 255 38.38 0.44 4.87
C ALA A 255 38.79 1.10 6.21
N PRO A 256 38.42 2.38 6.44
CA PRO A 256 38.60 3.04 7.72
C PRO A 256 37.86 2.30 8.87
N LEU A 257 38.41 2.38 10.07
CA LEU A 257 37.86 1.76 11.27
C LEU A 257 37.12 2.80 12.10
N LEU A 258 35.79 2.68 12.15
CA LEU A 258 34.95 3.48 13.03
C LEU A 258 34.43 2.65 14.19
N ARG A 259 34.28 3.30 15.35
CA ARG A 259 33.57 2.76 16.54
C ARG A 259 32.55 3.76 17.05
N VAL A 260 31.46 3.24 17.60
CA VAL A 260 30.40 4.06 18.23
C VAL A 260 30.33 3.72 19.72
N THR A 261 30.40 4.76 20.54
CA THR A 261 30.14 4.67 21.98
C THR A 261 28.93 5.51 22.33
N LEU A 262 28.06 4.99 23.18
CA LEU A 262 26.82 5.66 23.57
C LEU A 262 26.93 6.22 25.00
N GLY A 263 26.28 7.36 25.23
CA GLY A 263 26.10 7.98 26.53
C GLY A 263 24.63 8.35 26.74
N CYS A 264 24.08 8.00 27.89
CA CYS A 264 22.72 8.35 28.30
C CYS A 264 22.68 8.51 29.82
N PRO A 265 21.99 9.52 30.37
CA PRO A 265 21.71 9.57 31.80
C PRO A 265 20.94 8.31 32.26
N PRO A 266 21.24 7.75 33.44
CA PRO A 266 20.61 6.52 33.93
C PRO A 266 19.16 6.72 34.40
N ILE A 267 18.74 7.97 34.60
CA ILE A 267 17.40 8.36 35.07
C ILE A 267 16.95 9.52 34.21
N LEU A 268 15.74 9.41 33.64
CA LEU A 268 15.15 10.37 32.73
C LEU A 268 13.73 10.70 33.18
N THR A 269 13.37 11.99 33.15
CA THR A 269 12.04 12.46 33.57
C THR A 269 11.10 12.46 32.37
N ARG A 270 9.93 11.84 32.51
CA ARG A 270 8.93 11.85 31.43
C ARG A 270 8.47 13.28 31.10
N GLY A 271 8.29 13.58 29.81
CA GLY A 271 7.85 14.89 29.33
C GLY A 271 8.96 15.96 29.26
N GLN A 272 10.21 15.62 29.60
CA GLN A 272 11.37 16.48 29.36
C GLN A 272 12.11 16.05 28.10
N ASN A 273 12.80 16.99 27.48
CA ASN A 273 13.66 16.67 26.34
C ASN A 273 14.83 15.81 26.82
N PHE A 274 15.06 14.67 26.18
CA PHE A 274 16.27 13.90 26.42
C PHE A 274 16.72 13.10 25.21
N ASP A 275 18.04 12.97 25.13
CA ASP A 275 18.77 12.40 24.02
C ASP A 275 19.70 11.27 24.49
N VAL A 276 19.92 10.29 23.61
CA VAL A 276 21.11 9.42 23.69
C VAL A 276 22.21 10.06 22.85
N THR A 277 23.36 10.33 23.47
CA THR A 277 24.54 10.83 22.74
C THR A 277 25.30 9.65 22.13
N ALA A 278 25.50 9.68 20.82
CA ALA A 278 26.39 8.75 20.13
C ALA A 278 27.69 9.47 19.77
N LYS A 279 28.83 8.93 20.22
CA LYS A 279 30.17 9.41 19.87
C LYS A 279 30.79 8.43 18.89
N VAL A 280 31.09 8.91 17.69
CA VAL A 280 31.75 8.15 16.63
C VAL A 280 33.23 8.51 16.63
N THR A 281 34.10 7.52 16.77
CA THR A 281 35.56 7.70 16.76
C THR A 281 36.17 6.98 15.58
N TYR A 282 37.11 7.65 14.90
CA TYR A 282 37.88 7.07 13.82
C TYR A 282 39.23 6.56 14.35
N ASP A 283 39.43 5.24 14.33
CA ASP A 283 40.61 4.59 14.90
C ASP A 283 41.76 4.41 13.88
N GLY A 284 41.59 4.83 12.62
CA GLY A 284 42.57 4.62 11.54
C GLY A 284 42.24 3.44 10.63
N VAL A 285 43.25 2.75 10.11
CA VAL A 285 43.09 1.55 9.27
C VAL A 285 43.65 0.36 10.03
N SER A 286 43.11 -0.84 9.81
CA SER A 286 43.58 -2.06 10.49
C SER A 286 45.09 -2.26 10.35
N ASP A 287 45.73 -2.72 11.42
CA ASP A 287 47.18 -3.00 11.51
C ASP A 287 47.68 -3.98 10.43
N ASN A 288 46.79 -4.76 9.81
CA ASN A 288 47.12 -5.66 8.70
C ASN A 288 47.13 -4.97 7.33
N SER A 289 46.90 -3.65 7.27
CA SER A 289 46.99 -2.87 6.04
C SER A 289 48.33 -2.15 5.94
N SER A 290 48.96 -2.19 4.77
CA SER A 290 50.18 -1.43 4.48
C SER A 290 49.93 0.06 4.23
N LEU A 291 48.72 0.55 4.53
CA LEU A 291 48.29 1.93 4.26
C LEU A 291 48.52 2.80 5.49
N PRO A 292 49.14 3.99 5.35
CA PRO A 292 49.24 4.92 6.46
C PRO A 292 47.85 5.40 6.88
N ALA A 293 47.60 5.47 8.19
CA ALA A 293 46.41 6.10 8.71
C ALA A 293 46.41 7.58 8.29
N ARG A 294 45.39 7.98 7.53
CA ARG A 294 45.21 9.36 7.03
C ARG A 294 43.78 9.84 7.31
N PRO A 295 43.50 11.15 7.24
CA PRO A 295 42.16 11.67 7.43
C PRO A 295 41.15 11.06 6.47
N ILE A 296 39.89 11.08 6.88
CA ILE A 296 38.74 10.68 6.08
C ILE A 296 37.69 11.78 6.09
N ILE A 297 36.89 11.85 5.04
CA ILE A 297 35.61 12.55 5.02
C ILE A 297 34.50 11.53 4.77
N LEU A 298 33.40 11.64 5.49
CA LEU A 298 32.29 10.69 5.38
C LEU A 298 30.94 11.37 5.53
N HIS A 299 29.95 10.77 4.89
CA HIS A 299 28.56 11.18 5.00
C HIS A 299 27.96 10.60 6.29
N LYS A 300 27.39 11.45 7.14
CA LYS A 300 26.97 11.06 8.50
C LYS A 300 25.56 10.44 8.57
N TYR A 301 24.78 10.51 7.50
CA TYR A 301 23.36 10.16 7.50
C TYR A 301 23.05 8.77 8.06
N THR A 302 23.75 7.73 7.60
CA THR A 302 23.51 6.36 8.08
C THR A 302 23.85 6.19 9.56
N LEU A 303 24.80 6.96 10.07
CA LEU A 303 25.20 6.95 11.49
C LEU A 303 24.19 7.70 12.37
N ASP A 304 23.59 8.76 11.84
CA ASP A 304 22.61 9.59 12.55
C ASP A 304 21.20 8.99 12.55
N CYS A 305 20.81 8.34 11.46
CA CYS A 305 19.41 7.97 11.21
C CYS A 305 19.16 6.46 11.15
N GLU A 306 20.20 5.64 11.05
CA GLU A 306 20.05 4.19 10.93
C GLU A 306 20.73 3.41 12.05
N GLY A 307 20.26 2.17 12.25
CA GLY A 307 20.86 1.25 13.19
C GLY A 307 20.54 1.50 14.66
N GLN A 308 19.71 2.47 15.03
CA GLN A 308 19.31 2.65 16.43
C GLN A 308 18.27 1.62 16.85
N GLN A 309 18.35 1.15 18.10
CA GLN A 309 17.36 0.25 18.66
C GLN A 309 17.09 0.47 20.14
N LEU A 310 15.80 0.64 20.46
CA LEU A 310 15.28 0.72 21.82
C LEU A 310 14.66 -0.60 22.28
N TYR A 311 14.81 -0.93 23.55
CA TYR A 311 14.24 -2.08 24.24
C TYR A 311 13.63 -1.63 25.57
N ARG A 312 12.53 -2.25 25.99
CA ARG A 312 11.89 -2.07 27.30
C ARG A 312 11.98 -3.37 28.09
N ARG A 313 12.15 -3.28 29.40
CA ARG A 313 12.14 -4.45 30.29
C ARG A 313 10.69 -4.87 30.55
N ASP A 314 10.36 -6.12 30.27
CA ASP A 314 9.09 -6.72 30.68
C ASP A 314 9.08 -6.90 32.21
N ALA A 315 8.11 -6.24 32.86
CA ALA A 315 7.90 -6.29 34.30
C ALA A 315 7.59 -7.72 34.81
N ASN A 316 7.02 -8.59 33.99
CA ASN A 316 6.58 -9.92 34.39
C ASN A 316 7.64 -11.00 34.19
N ARG A 317 8.41 -10.92 33.10
CA ARG A 317 9.35 -11.98 32.69
C ARG A 317 10.81 -11.62 32.87
N ASN A 318 11.11 -10.37 33.25
CA ASN A 318 12.47 -9.86 33.39
C ASN A 318 13.30 -9.95 32.09
N ASN A 319 12.63 -10.02 30.95
CA ASN A 319 13.24 -10.05 29.63
C ASN A 319 13.25 -8.65 28.99
N TRP A 320 14.11 -8.45 28.00
CA TRP A 320 14.14 -7.21 27.22
C TRP A 320 13.36 -7.40 25.93
N GLU A 321 12.34 -6.57 25.75
CA GLU A 321 11.48 -6.58 24.58
C GLU A 321 11.82 -5.38 23.70
N LYS A 322 11.97 -5.63 22.41
CA LYS A 322 12.29 -4.60 21.42
C LYS A 322 11.11 -3.63 21.32
N CYS A 323 11.36 -2.34 21.47
CA CYS A 323 10.37 -1.31 21.20
C CYS A 323 10.26 -1.11 19.70
N ASP A 324 9.04 -1.11 19.20
CA ASP A 324 8.76 -0.59 17.87
C ASP A 324 8.86 0.92 17.96
N PHE A 325 9.81 1.53 17.25
CA PHE A 325 9.70 2.96 16.97
C PHE A 325 8.37 3.16 16.26
N PRO A 326 7.49 4.05 16.73
CA PRO A 326 6.30 4.40 15.97
C PRO A 326 6.81 4.77 14.58
N ALA A 327 6.43 3.98 13.57
CA ALA A 327 6.96 4.09 12.22
C ALA A 327 7.03 5.56 11.89
N GLY A 328 8.26 6.07 11.79
CA GLY A 328 8.50 7.50 11.75
C GLY A 328 7.51 8.10 10.79
N THR A 329 6.74 9.06 11.28
CA THR A 329 6.26 10.14 10.45
C THR A 329 7.50 10.70 9.78
N THR A 330 7.88 10.08 8.67
CA THR A 330 8.39 10.79 7.52
C THR A 330 7.30 11.82 7.28
N GLY A 331 7.48 13.01 7.86
CA GLY A 331 6.63 14.15 7.55
C GLY A 331 6.57 14.26 6.03
N PHE A 332 5.48 14.82 5.50
CA PHE A 332 5.27 14.95 4.05
C PHE A 332 6.58 15.31 3.33
N MET A 333 7.19 14.33 2.67
CA MET A 333 8.43 14.52 1.91
C MET A 333 8.01 14.94 0.51
N ILE A 334 8.53 16.06 0.02
CA ILE A 334 8.48 16.39 -1.40
C ILE A 334 9.54 15.51 -2.06
N VAL A 335 9.10 14.49 -2.80
CA VAL A 335 9.97 13.48 -3.44
C VAL A 335 10.10 13.68 -4.95
N ASP A 336 9.49 14.74 -5.48
CA ASP A 336 9.36 14.98 -6.94
C ASP A 336 10.47 15.88 -7.50
N ASP A 337 11.25 16.55 -6.63
CA ASP A 337 12.33 17.44 -7.04
C ASP A 337 13.61 16.65 -7.39
N PRO A 338 14.45 17.15 -8.30
CA PRO A 338 15.69 16.47 -8.68
C PRO A 338 16.72 16.45 -7.54
N ASP A 339 17.63 15.48 -7.59
CA ASP A 339 18.75 15.37 -6.66
C ASP A 339 19.59 16.65 -6.62
N VAL A 340 20.06 17.00 -5.42
CA VAL A 340 20.80 18.24 -5.13
C VAL A 340 22.30 17.93 -5.04
N ALA A 341 23.10 18.73 -5.74
CA ALA A 341 24.55 18.69 -5.66
C ALA A 341 25.04 19.42 -4.41
N VAL A 342 25.85 18.76 -3.59
CA VAL A 342 26.40 19.30 -2.33
C VAL A 342 27.92 19.21 -2.31
N GLN A 343 28.58 20.26 -1.82
CA GLN A 343 30.02 20.27 -1.59
C GLN A 343 30.33 19.60 -0.25
N VAL A 344 31.01 18.46 -0.28
CA VAL A 344 31.19 17.61 0.91
C VAL A 344 31.95 18.34 2.02
N ALA A 345 32.95 19.16 1.69
CA ALA A 345 33.76 19.88 2.68
C ALA A 345 33.01 21.00 3.43
N LYS A 346 31.85 21.44 2.93
CA LYS A 346 31.10 22.59 3.47
C LYS A 346 29.71 22.23 3.98
N HIS A 347 29.23 21.04 3.62
CA HIS A 347 27.88 20.62 3.95
C HIS A 347 27.83 19.98 5.35
N GLU A 348 26.84 20.34 6.16
CA GLU A 348 26.74 19.92 7.56
C GLU A 348 26.60 18.40 7.75
N ASP A 349 26.12 17.70 6.72
CA ASP A 349 25.93 16.24 6.74
C ASP A 349 27.21 15.44 6.42
N PHE A 350 28.35 16.12 6.28
CA PHE A 350 29.65 15.48 6.11
C PHE A 350 30.57 15.86 7.24
N VAL A 351 31.42 14.92 7.64
CA VAL A 351 32.40 15.12 8.72
C VAL A 351 33.76 14.63 8.26
N SER A 352 34.77 15.46 8.51
CA SER A 352 36.18 15.12 8.32
C SER A 352 36.79 14.72 9.67
N LEU A 353 37.52 13.61 9.71
CA LEU A 353 38.16 13.08 10.92
C LEU A 353 39.60 12.65 10.62
N ALA A 354 40.54 13.11 11.43
CA ALA A 354 41.88 12.52 11.51
C ALA A 354 41.88 11.26 12.39
N PRO A 355 42.87 10.36 12.24
CA PRO A 355 42.98 9.19 13.12
C PRO A 355 43.02 9.58 14.60
N GLY A 356 42.15 8.99 15.40
CA GLY A 356 41.95 9.28 16.82
C GLY A 356 40.89 10.36 17.11
N GLU A 357 40.45 11.10 16.09
CA GLU A 357 39.39 12.10 16.27
C GLU A 357 38.01 11.47 16.37
N SER A 358 37.10 12.24 16.95
CA SER A 358 35.74 11.82 17.17
C SER A 358 34.79 12.99 17.01
N TRP A 359 33.60 12.70 16.53
CA TRP A 359 32.47 13.62 16.58
C TRP A 359 31.33 12.98 17.36
N SER A 360 30.38 13.80 17.81
CA SER A 360 29.21 13.34 18.55
C SER A 360 27.94 13.83 17.90
N THR A 361 26.92 12.98 17.96
CA THR A 361 25.54 13.25 17.55
C THR A 361 24.58 12.85 18.67
N THR A 362 23.33 13.26 18.57
CA THR A 362 22.29 12.96 19.56
C THR A 362 21.07 12.37 18.89
N HIS A 363 20.58 11.27 19.46
CA HIS A 363 19.31 10.65 19.09
C HIS A 363 18.25 11.06 20.10
N MET A 364 17.32 11.92 19.68
CA MET A 364 16.22 12.41 20.51
C MET A 364 15.21 11.30 20.74
N LEU A 365 14.98 10.94 22.00
CA LEU A 365 13.99 9.92 22.36
C LEU A 365 12.66 10.55 22.78
N GLU A 366 12.70 11.75 23.36
CA GLU A 366 11.50 12.47 23.78
C GLU A 366 11.74 13.97 23.73
N ASN A 367 10.73 14.72 23.30
CA ASN A 367 10.64 16.16 23.50
C ASN A 367 9.21 16.59 23.83
N GLN A 368 8.99 17.90 23.92
CA GLN A 368 7.68 18.48 24.29
C GLN A 368 6.52 18.13 23.34
N SER A 369 6.78 17.71 22.10
CA SER A 369 5.77 17.50 21.06
C SER A 369 5.72 16.08 20.51
N TRP A 370 6.73 15.24 20.74
CA TRP A 370 6.75 13.84 20.32
C TRP A 370 7.65 12.97 21.21
N THR A 371 7.39 11.66 21.21
CA THR A 371 8.20 10.65 21.90
C THR A 371 8.32 9.39 21.07
N GLU A 372 9.52 8.80 21.06
CA GLU A 372 9.81 7.47 20.52
C GLU A 372 9.56 6.37 21.56
N LEU A 373 9.34 6.74 22.82
CA LEU A 373 8.95 5.78 23.85
C LEU A 373 7.54 5.26 23.56
N PRO A 374 7.24 3.99 23.87
CA PRO A 374 5.89 3.46 23.78
C PRO A 374 4.89 4.31 24.56
N SER A 375 3.69 4.48 24.00
CA SER A 375 2.63 5.33 24.57
C SER A 375 2.24 4.95 26.00
N GLU A 376 2.36 3.68 26.34
CA GLU A 376 2.05 3.05 27.61
C GLU A 376 3.27 2.94 28.55
N SER A 377 4.36 3.63 28.22
CA SER A 377 5.49 3.77 29.13
C SER A 377 5.03 4.56 30.38
N ALA A 378 5.54 4.20 31.55
CA ALA A 378 5.18 4.78 32.85
C ALA A 378 6.42 4.93 33.73
N THR A 379 6.30 5.74 34.79
CA THR A 379 7.31 5.88 35.84
C THR A 379 7.70 4.50 36.38
N GLY A 380 9.01 4.25 36.45
CA GLY A 380 9.59 2.98 36.88
C GLY A 380 10.00 2.04 35.74
N ASP A 381 9.56 2.27 34.51
CA ASP A 381 10.00 1.48 33.37
C ASP A 381 11.51 1.61 33.13
N ALA A 382 12.13 0.49 32.77
CA ALA A 382 13.54 0.42 32.41
C ALA A 382 13.71 0.16 30.91
N PHE A 383 14.63 0.90 30.31
CA PHE A 383 14.93 0.83 28.88
C PHE A 383 16.40 0.55 28.63
N ARG A 384 16.66 -0.08 27.48
CA ARG A 384 17.99 -0.31 26.90
C ARG A 384 18.02 0.28 25.51
N PHE A 385 19.08 0.99 25.18
CA PHE A 385 19.30 1.52 23.83
C PHE A 385 20.66 1.07 23.31
N ARG A 386 20.74 0.72 22.03
CA ARG A 386 21.99 0.40 21.35
C ARG A 386 22.01 0.87 19.91
N PHE A 387 23.21 1.07 19.39
CA PHE A 387 23.46 1.10 17.96
C PHE A 387 23.71 -0.34 17.48
N MET A 388 22.99 -0.77 16.45
CA MET A 388 23.03 -2.10 15.84
C MET A 388 24.15 -2.23 14.82
N GLY A 389 24.81 -1.13 14.46
CA GLY A 389 25.76 -1.10 13.36
C GLY A 389 25.12 -0.64 12.05
N THR A 390 25.94 -0.14 11.14
CA THR A 390 25.52 0.22 9.77
C THR A 390 26.68 0.11 8.79
N THR A 391 26.40 0.25 7.50
CA THR A 391 27.41 0.53 6.48
C THR A 391 27.26 1.98 6.06
N VAL A 392 28.33 2.76 6.13
CA VAL A 392 28.30 4.15 5.63
C VAL A 392 28.15 4.14 4.12
N ASP A 393 27.25 4.97 3.64
CA ASP A 393 26.85 5.06 2.23
C ASP A 393 27.94 5.72 1.36
N TRP A 394 28.61 6.75 1.88
CA TRP A 394 29.69 7.45 1.17
C TRP A 394 30.82 7.89 2.10
N TRP A 395 32.05 7.68 1.66
CA TRP A 395 33.26 8.14 2.35
C TRP A 395 34.43 8.24 1.38
N ASP A 396 35.38 9.15 1.66
CA ASP A 396 36.65 9.24 0.93
C ASP A 396 37.83 9.51 1.86
N TRP A 397 39.02 9.27 1.35
CA TRP A 397 40.26 9.58 2.03
C TRP A 397 40.72 11.01 1.75
N GLY A 398 41.03 11.73 2.81
CA GLY A 398 41.50 13.11 2.76
C GLY A 398 40.77 13.96 3.79
N SER A 399 41.34 15.11 4.13
CA SER A 399 40.67 16.08 4.98
C SER A 399 39.62 16.89 4.19
N ALA A 400 38.81 17.66 4.90
CA ALA A 400 37.89 18.61 4.26
C ALA A 400 38.62 19.59 3.32
N GLU A 401 39.85 20.00 3.62
CA GLU A 401 40.66 20.86 2.77
C GLU A 401 41.04 20.20 1.44
N GLU A 402 41.33 18.90 1.47
CA GLU A 402 41.63 18.11 0.26
C GLU A 402 40.37 17.89 -0.61
N HIS A 403 39.19 17.93 0.00
CA HIS A 403 37.89 17.69 -0.65
C HIS A 403 37.08 18.97 -0.90
N VAL A 404 37.72 20.14 -0.96
CA VAL A 404 37.04 21.43 -1.17
C VAL A 404 36.20 21.49 -2.45
N ASP A 405 36.66 20.80 -3.51
CA ASP A 405 36.02 20.75 -4.82
C ASP A 405 35.23 19.44 -5.05
N THR A 406 35.19 18.54 -4.05
CA THR A 406 34.44 17.29 -4.16
C THR A 406 32.95 17.56 -4.00
N VAL A 407 32.18 17.12 -5.00
CA VAL A 407 30.72 17.28 -5.08
C VAL A 407 30.08 15.92 -5.23
N VAL A 408 29.05 15.66 -4.44
CA VAL A 408 28.18 14.48 -4.55
C VAL A 408 26.73 14.92 -4.71
N LYS A 409 25.85 14.02 -5.16
CA LYS A 409 24.40 14.28 -5.15
C LYS A 409 23.71 13.50 -4.06
N VAL A 410 22.78 14.17 -3.40
CA VAL A 410 21.83 13.61 -2.44
C VAL A 410 20.40 13.90 -2.93
N PRO A 411 19.38 13.15 -2.48
CA PRO A 411 17.99 13.46 -2.85
C PRO A 411 17.58 14.89 -2.46
N CYS A 412 16.54 15.41 -3.09
CA CYS A 412 16.05 16.78 -2.88
C CYS A 412 15.72 17.12 -1.42
N PHE A 413 15.36 16.13 -0.61
CA PHE A 413 15.09 16.27 0.82
C PHE A 413 16.34 16.17 1.70
N ILE A 414 17.53 15.97 1.09
CA ILE A 414 18.90 15.97 1.64
C ILE A 414 19.17 14.85 2.66
N LYS A 415 18.21 14.49 3.50
CA LYS A 415 18.28 13.45 4.53
C LYS A 415 18.08 12.05 3.95
N SER A 416 18.99 11.64 3.06
CA SER A 416 19.09 10.28 2.52
C SER A 416 20.50 9.96 2.08
N ASN A 417 20.72 8.71 1.68
CA ASN A 417 22.00 8.26 1.12
C ASN A 417 22.41 9.06 -0.12
N VAL A 418 23.72 9.19 -0.32
CA VAL A 418 24.32 9.70 -1.56
C VAL A 418 23.88 8.82 -2.74
N VAL A 419 23.40 9.47 -3.81
CA VAL A 419 22.90 8.81 -5.02
C VAL A 419 23.89 8.88 -6.19
N ASP A 420 24.82 9.83 -6.15
CA ASP A 420 25.86 10.02 -7.16
C ASP A 420 27.16 10.47 -6.47
N PRO A 421 28.22 9.63 -6.45
CA PRO A 421 28.30 8.29 -7.05
C PRO A 421 27.53 7.25 -6.23
N ARG A 422 26.75 6.39 -6.89
CA ARG A 422 25.85 5.42 -6.23
C ARG A 422 26.58 4.29 -5.50
N ASP A 423 27.77 3.92 -5.96
CA ASP A 423 28.57 2.81 -5.43
C ASP A 423 29.83 3.28 -4.68
N ASN A 424 29.80 4.52 -4.19
CA ASN A 424 30.93 5.16 -3.52
C ASN A 424 32.24 5.08 -4.35
N ASP A 425 32.13 5.21 -5.67
CA ASP A 425 33.19 5.01 -6.69
C ASP A 425 33.95 3.67 -6.54
N GLY A 426 33.26 2.62 -6.09
CA GLY A 426 33.86 1.30 -5.89
C GLY A 426 34.80 1.20 -4.68
N ARG A 427 34.81 2.19 -3.77
CA ARG A 427 35.59 2.13 -2.54
C ARG A 427 35.12 0.98 -1.63
N PRO A 428 36.00 0.43 -0.77
CA PRO A 428 35.63 -0.59 0.20
C PRO A 428 34.45 -0.17 1.09
N ARG A 429 33.60 -1.14 1.45
CA ARG A 429 32.47 -0.91 2.36
C ARG A 429 32.98 -0.53 3.75
N LEU A 430 32.62 0.68 4.20
CA LEU A 430 32.90 1.16 5.55
C LEU A 430 31.84 0.63 6.51
N VAL A 431 32.15 -0.47 7.19
CA VAL A 431 31.24 -1.12 8.14
C VAL A 431 31.53 -0.62 9.55
N VAL A 432 30.48 -0.13 10.20
CA VAL A 432 30.52 0.36 11.58
C VAL A 432 29.78 -0.65 12.47
N PRO A 433 30.47 -1.33 13.40
CA PRO A 433 29.86 -2.36 14.24
C PRO A 433 28.83 -1.79 15.22
N GLY A 434 27.99 -2.68 15.76
CA GLY A 434 27.08 -2.32 16.84
C GLY A 434 27.81 -1.91 18.12
N SER A 435 27.18 -1.04 18.91
CA SER A 435 27.70 -0.58 20.20
C SER A 435 27.27 -1.50 21.34
N GLU A 436 27.88 -1.27 22.50
CA GLU A 436 27.33 -1.68 23.80
C GLU A 436 25.99 -0.98 24.10
N PHE A 437 25.25 -1.53 25.06
CA PHE A 437 24.00 -0.94 25.53
C PHE A 437 24.26 0.23 26.48
N VAL A 438 23.36 1.21 26.44
CA VAL A 438 23.10 2.12 27.56
C VAL A 438 21.74 1.79 28.17
N GLU A 439 21.62 1.95 29.49
CA GLU A 439 20.38 1.71 30.23
C GLU A 439 19.90 2.99 30.90
N PHE A 440 18.58 3.18 30.93
CA PHE A 440 17.96 4.27 31.65
C PHE A 440 16.60 3.86 32.23
N ARG A 441 16.11 4.62 33.21
CA ARG A 441 14.78 4.46 33.81
C ARG A 441 13.98 5.74 33.76
N LEU A 442 12.67 5.61 33.59
CA LEU A 442 11.75 6.74 33.65
C LEU A 442 11.35 7.06 35.09
N VAL A 443 11.35 8.34 35.44
CA VAL A 443 10.78 8.89 36.69
C VAL A 443 9.61 9.81 36.43
#